data_AF-A0A3D3UU13-F1
#
_entry.id   AF-A0A3D3UU13-F1
#
_cell.length_a   1.000
_cell.length_b   1.000
_cell.length_c   1.000
_cell.angle_alpha   90.00
_cell.angle_beta   90.00
_cell.angle_gamma   90.00
#
_symmetry.space_group_name_H-M   'P 1'
#
loop_
_entity.id
_entity.type
_entity.pdbx_description
1 polymer ?
#
loop_
_entity_poly.entity_id
_entity_poly.type
_entity_poly.pdbx_seq_one_letter_code
_entity_poly.pdbx_strand_id
1 'polypeptide(L)'
;MIRFYCKLCGEGINVRDELSGRQIKCPKCKSVRVVPDKSLKIKFHCRNCGQKVRVAQIYAGKEAKCPKCKMVIVIPSHLTGSSEDSGTVTLVCSICNEIIHAPEGTIDKFIECPKCGSYVGGLSNDA
;
A
#
# COMPACT_ATOMS: atom_id res chain seq x y z
N MET A 1 -15.16 -6.02 -20.35
CA MET A 1 -14.14 -6.97 -19.84
C MET A 1 -13.07 -6.22 -19.06
N ILE A 2 -12.63 -6.80 -17.94
CA ILE A 2 -11.54 -6.30 -17.10
C ILE A 2 -10.37 -7.29 -17.24
N ARG A 3 -9.21 -6.77 -17.62
CA ARG A 3 -7.97 -7.56 -17.76
C ARG A 3 -6.93 -7.06 -16.76
N PHE A 4 -6.44 -7.96 -15.92
CA PHE A 4 -5.42 -7.67 -14.92
C PHE A 4 -4.52 -8.90 -14.73
N TYR A 5 -3.38 -8.71 -14.06
CA TYR A 5 -2.42 -9.78 -13.81
C TYR A 5 -2.43 -10.19 -12.34
N CYS A 6 -2.26 -11.48 -12.07
CA CYS A 6 -2.10 -11.98 -10.71
C CYS A 6 -0.72 -11.56 -10.16
N LYS A 7 -0.70 -10.85 -9.03
CA LYS A 7 0.55 -10.42 -8.37
C LYS A 7 1.40 -11.58 -7.80
N LEU A 8 0.85 -12.79 -7.66
CA LEU A 8 1.62 -13.95 -7.18
C LEU A 8 2.22 -14.80 -8.30
N CYS A 9 1.44 -15.13 -9.32
CA CYS A 9 1.86 -16.07 -10.36
C CYS A 9 2.04 -15.43 -11.74
N GLY A 10 1.78 -14.12 -11.87
CA GLY A 10 1.88 -13.37 -13.13
C GLY A 10 0.77 -13.67 -14.14
N GLU A 11 -0.18 -14.56 -13.82
CA GLU A 11 -1.19 -15.00 -14.79
C GLU A 11 -2.12 -13.86 -15.22
N GLY A 12 -2.38 -13.77 -16.53
CA GLY A 12 -3.29 -12.79 -17.12
C GLY A 12 -4.75 -13.21 -16.92
N ILE A 13 -5.43 -12.57 -15.97
CA ILE A 13 -6.83 -12.84 -15.68
C ILE A 13 -7.71 -11.89 -16.50
N ASN A 14 -8.72 -12.46 -17.18
CA ASN A 14 -9.76 -11.70 -17.85
C ASN A 14 -11.13 -12.08 -17.28
N VAL A 15 -11.87 -11.09 -16.81
CA VAL A 15 -13.20 -11.26 -16.19
C VAL A 15 -14.22 -10.29 -16.76
N ARG A 16 -15.51 -10.62 -16.58
CA ARG A 16 -16.62 -9.73 -16.92
C ARG A 16 -16.65 -8.51 -16.01
N ASP A 17 -17.22 -7.42 -16.52
CA ASP A 17 -17.28 -6.15 -15.80
C ASP A 17 -18.13 -6.24 -14.53
N GLU A 18 -19.13 -7.12 -14.50
CA GLU A 18 -19.96 -7.41 -13.32
C GLU A 18 -19.18 -7.91 -12.10
N LEU A 19 -17.96 -8.43 -12.33
CA LEU A 19 -17.06 -8.89 -11.28
C LEU A 19 -16.16 -7.75 -10.76
N SER A 20 -16.31 -6.51 -11.25
CA SER A 20 -15.59 -5.34 -10.75
C SER A 20 -15.72 -5.19 -9.24
N GLY A 21 -14.61 -5.03 -8.52
CA GLY A 21 -14.60 -4.90 -7.06
C GLY A 21 -14.88 -6.20 -6.30
N ARG A 22 -15.19 -7.31 -6.98
CA ARG A 22 -15.40 -8.63 -6.34
C ARG A 22 -14.09 -9.39 -6.20
N GLN A 23 -14.10 -10.37 -5.30
CA GLN A 23 -13.01 -11.33 -5.16
C GLN A 23 -13.24 -12.54 -6.06
N ILE A 24 -12.21 -12.96 -6.77
CA ILE A 24 -12.20 -14.14 -7.63
C ILE A 24 -11.03 -15.05 -7.28
N LYS A 25 -11.12 -16.34 -7.63
CA LYS A 25 -9.97 -17.25 -7.53
C LYS A 25 -9.16 -17.21 -8.82
N CYS A 26 -7.86 -17.06 -8.72
CA CYS A 26 -6.96 -17.13 -9.87
C CYS A 26 -7.01 -18.55 -10.48
N PRO A 27 -7.18 -18.71 -11.80
CA PRO A 27 -7.27 -20.03 -12.42
C PRO A 27 -5.97 -20.85 -12.33
N LYS A 28 -4.81 -20.19 -12.19
CA LYS A 28 -3.50 -20.85 -12.14
C LYS A 28 -3.02 -21.17 -10.74
N CYS A 29 -2.97 -20.18 -9.85
CA CYS A 29 -2.47 -20.38 -8.48
C CYS A 29 -3.56 -20.62 -7.44
N LYS A 30 -4.85 -20.57 -7.83
CA LYS A 30 -6.02 -20.74 -6.96
C LYS A 30 -6.15 -19.71 -5.82
N SER A 31 -5.21 -18.77 -5.70
CA SER A 31 -5.27 -17.70 -4.71
C SER A 31 -6.41 -16.73 -5.00
N VAL A 32 -7.00 -16.18 -3.94
CA VAL A 32 -8.04 -15.15 -4.04
C VAL A 32 -7.42 -13.81 -4.47
N ARG A 33 -8.04 -13.15 -5.45
CA ARG A 33 -7.64 -11.85 -5.99
C ARG A 33 -8.84 -10.93 -6.08
N VAL A 34 -8.62 -9.65 -5.81
CA VAL A 34 -9.63 -8.61 -5.99
C VAL A 34 -9.59 -8.13 -7.45
N VAL A 35 -10.74 -8.12 -8.11
CA VAL A 35 -10.89 -7.55 -9.44
C VAL A 35 -10.88 -6.02 -9.32
N PRO A 36 -10.00 -5.31 -10.05
CA PRO A 36 -9.97 -3.85 -10.04
C PRO A 36 -11.33 -3.28 -10.44
N ASP A 37 -11.85 -2.32 -9.67
CA ASP A 37 -13.12 -1.69 -10.00
C ASP A 37 -12.92 -0.67 -11.14
N LYS A 38 -13.83 -0.69 -12.12
CA LYS A 38 -13.88 0.30 -13.20
C LYS A 38 -14.30 1.68 -12.68
N SER A 39 -15.13 1.71 -11.64
CA SER A 39 -15.64 2.94 -11.03
C SER A 39 -14.61 3.60 -10.12
N LEU A 40 -13.70 2.82 -9.52
CA LEU A 40 -12.62 3.34 -8.69
C LEU A 40 -11.58 4.05 -9.57
N LYS A 41 -11.36 5.32 -9.25
CA LYS A 41 -10.34 6.16 -9.88
C LYS A 41 -9.16 6.34 -8.92
N ILE A 42 -7.98 5.96 -9.36
CA ILE A 42 -6.71 6.24 -8.70
C ILE A 42 -6.37 7.70 -8.93
N LYS A 43 -6.09 8.42 -7.84
CA LYS A 43 -5.62 9.81 -7.86
C LYS A 43 -4.17 9.82 -7.40
N PHE A 44 -3.27 10.31 -8.23
CA PHE A 44 -1.85 10.39 -7.89
C PHE A 44 -1.20 11.61 -8.55
N HIS A 45 -0.03 12.01 -8.08
CA HIS A 45 0.72 13.13 -8.65
C HIS A 45 1.76 12.61 -9.64
N CYS A 46 1.90 13.29 -10.78
CA CYS A 46 2.97 13.01 -11.73
C CYS A 46 4.33 13.31 -11.09
N ARG A 47 5.21 12.31 -11.00
CA ARG A 47 6.59 12.46 -10.49
C ARG A 47 7.45 13.50 -11.22
N ASN A 48 7.09 13.86 -12.46
CA ASN A 48 7.88 14.78 -13.28
C ASN A 48 7.41 16.24 -13.20
N CYS A 49 6.10 16.48 -13.09
CA CYS A 49 5.54 17.84 -13.17
C CYS A 49 4.56 18.19 -12.04
N GLY A 50 4.35 17.27 -11.08
CA GLY A 50 3.44 17.45 -9.95
C GLY A 50 1.95 17.45 -10.31
N GLN A 51 1.58 17.27 -11.58
CA GLN A 51 0.18 17.32 -12.01
C GLN A 51 -0.64 16.23 -11.31
N LYS A 52 -1.81 16.60 -10.78
CA LYS A 52 -2.82 15.65 -10.28
C LYS A 52 -3.40 14.85 -11.45
N VAL A 53 -3.06 13.57 -11.51
CA VAL A 53 -3.54 12.61 -12.51
C VAL A 53 -4.65 11.75 -11.90
N ARG A 54 -5.71 11.54 -12.67
CA ARG A 54 -6.84 10.68 -12.31
C ARG A 54 -7.02 9.63 -13.38
N VAL A 55 -6.93 8.35 -13.00
CA VAL A 55 -7.04 7.23 -13.94
C VAL A 55 -7.85 6.10 -13.32
N ALA A 56 -8.57 5.33 -14.13
CA ALA A 56 -9.32 4.18 -13.63
C ALA A 56 -8.37 3.10 -13.07
N GLN A 57 -8.79 2.44 -11.99
CA GLN A 57 -7.97 1.42 -11.31
C GLN A 57 -7.61 0.24 -12.21
N ILE A 58 -8.37 -0.01 -13.28
CA ILE A 58 -8.04 -1.04 -14.28
C ILE A 58 -6.71 -0.80 -15.00
N TYR A 59 -6.20 0.44 -14.98
CA TYR A 59 -4.89 0.79 -15.54
C TYR A 59 -3.79 0.79 -14.47
N ALA A 60 -4.09 0.34 -13.25
CA ALA A 60 -3.11 0.08 -12.20
C ALA A 60 -1.91 -0.73 -12.72
N GLY A 61 -0.71 -0.26 -12.44
CA GLY A 61 0.55 -0.89 -12.86
C GLY A 61 0.87 -0.78 -14.35
N LYS A 62 0.03 -0.10 -15.14
CA LYS A 62 0.31 0.21 -16.54
C LYS A 62 0.99 1.55 -16.68
N GLU A 63 1.66 1.72 -17.82
CA GLU A 63 2.23 2.99 -18.24
C GLU A 63 1.15 3.85 -18.92
N ALA A 64 1.10 5.13 -18.56
CA ALA A 64 0.22 6.12 -19.16
C ALA A 64 1.00 7.41 -19.42
N LYS A 65 0.51 8.25 -20.35
CA LYS A 65 1.11 9.57 -20.61
C LYS A 65 0.48 10.61 -19.70
N CYS A 66 1.31 11.43 -19.07
CA CYS A 66 0.84 12.58 -18.30
C CYS A 66 0.15 13.59 -19.23
N PRO A 67 -1.07 14.09 -18.90
CA PRO A 67 -1.76 15.05 -19.75
C PRO A 67 -1.08 16.42 -19.81
N LYS A 68 -0.23 16.77 -18.83
CA LYS A 68 0.47 18.06 -18.76
C LYS A 68 1.84 18.01 -19.42
N CYS A 69 2.73 17.12 -18.95
CA CYS A 69 4.12 17.06 -19.43
C CYS A 69 4.35 16.02 -20.53
N LYS A 70 3.34 15.23 -20.91
CA LYS A 70 3.40 14.15 -21.92
C LYS A 70 4.40 13.02 -21.62
N MET A 71 5.10 13.08 -20.48
CA MET A 71 5.99 12.01 -20.01
C MET A 71 5.21 10.75 -19.68
N VAL A 72 5.85 9.60 -19.96
CA VAL A 72 5.34 8.29 -19.57
C VAL A 72 5.49 8.14 -18.05
N ILE A 73 4.38 7.83 -17.38
CA ILE A 73 4.29 7.62 -15.94
C ILE A 73 3.68 6.25 -15.66
N VAL A 74 4.21 5.56 -14.68
CA VAL A 74 3.64 4.29 -14.20
C VAL A 74 2.51 4.59 -13.23
N ILE A 75 1.34 4.00 -13.47
CA ILE A 75 0.18 4.16 -12.60
C ILE A 75 0.38 3.28 -11.37
N PRO A 76 0.31 3.82 -10.13
CA PRO A 76 0.48 3.02 -8.94
C PRO A 76 -0.63 1.96 -8.85
N SER A 77 -0.29 0.73 -8.48
CA SER A 77 -1.26 -0.38 -8.40
C SER A 77 -1.93 -0.55 -7.05
N HIS A 78 -1.56 0.30 -6.09
CA HIS A 78 -2.14 0.35 -4.75
C HIS A 78 -3.01 1.60 -4.67
N LEU A 79 -4.24 1.44 -4.18
CA LEU A 79 -5.06 2.57 -3.72
C LEU A 79 -4.43 3.08 -2.43
N THR A 80 -3.27 3.73 -2.53
CA THR A 80 -2.68 4.46 -1.42
C THR A 80 -3.43 5.79 -1.34
N GLY A 81 -4.66 5.71 -0.85
CA GLY A 81 -5.34 6.87 -0.29
C GLY A 81 -4.57 7.24 0.97
N SER A 82 -3.65 8.18 0.81
CA SER A 82 -2.82 8.77 1.87
C SER A 82 -1.75 7.83 2.42
N SER A 83 -0.51 8.31 2.32
CA SER A 83 0.61 8.10 3.23
C SER A 83 0.86 6.68 3.81
N GLU A 84 2.04 6.15 3.47
CA GLU A 84 2.95 5.52 4.45
C GLU A 84 2.53 4.09 4.90
N ASP A 85 2.89 3.05 4.14
CA ASP A 85 4.10 2.24 4.46
C ASP A 85 5.26 3.03 5.11
N SER A 86 4.99 3.68 6.23
CA SER A 86 6.00 3.95 7.24
C SER A 86 5.79 2.81 8.20
N GLY A 87 6.73 1.87 8.24
CA GLY A 87 6.74 0.84 9.28
C GLY A 87 6.46 1.53 10.60
N THR A 88 5.34 1.20 11.22
CA THR A 88 5.00 1.66 12.54
C THR A 88 5.10 0.42 13.38
N VAL A 89 6.15 0.35 14.19
CA VAL A 89 6.33 -0.74 15.13
C VAL A 89 5.42 -0.49 16.32
N THR A 90 4.76 -1.56 16.73
CA THR A 90 3.92 -1.57 17.92
C THR A 90 4.78 -1.99 19.10
N LEU A 91 5.02 -1.06 20.02
CA LEU A 91 5.77 -1.32 21.25
C LEU A 91 4.77 -1.46 22.40
N VAL A 92 4.93 -2.50 23.22
CA VAL A 92 4.13 -2.67 24.44
C VAL A 92 4.97 -2.20 25.62
N CYS A 93 4.47 -1.22 26.36
CA CYS A 93 5.14 -0.78 27.58
C CYS A 93 5.00 -1.85 28.67
N SER A 94 6.10 -2.43 29.15
CA SER A 94 6.05 -3.47 30.19
C SER A 94 5.61 -2.99 31.58
N ILE A 95 5.46 -1.67 31.79
CA ILE A 95 5.11 -1.08 33.08
C ILE A 95 3.61 -0.77 33.17
N CYS A 96 3.06 -0.12 32.14
CA CYS A 96 1.63 0.26 32.12
C CYS A 96 0.80 -0.53 31.10
N ASN A 97 1.44 -1.46 30.39
CA ASN A 97 0.85 -2.31 29.35
C ASN A 97 0.16 -1.55 28.21
N GLU A 98 0.55 -0.28 28.01
CA GLU A 98 0.03 0.58 26.96
C GLU A 98 0.72 0.29 25.62
N ILE A 99 -0.06 0.36 24.54
CA ILE A 99 0.38 0.13 23.18
C ILE A 99 0.84 1.46 22.57
N ILE A 100 2.10 1.53 22.15
CA ILE A 100 2.71 2.72 21.55
C ILE A 100 2.97 2.45 20.07
N HIS A 101 2.48 3.33 19.20
CA HIS A 101 2.69 3.26 17.76
C HIS A 101 3.82 4.22 17.40
N ALA A 102 4.98 3.70 17.03
CA ALA A 102 6.17 4.51 16.72
C ALA A 102 6.74 4.14 15.34
N PRO A 103 7.33 5.08 14.58
CA PRO A 103 7.93 4.78 13.28
C PRO A 103 9.16 3.84 13.42
N GLU A 104 9.34 2.91 12.49
CA GLU A 104 10.33 1.80 12.49
C GLU A 104 11.80 2.27 12.44
N GLY A 105 12.04 3.59 12.36
CA GLY A 105 13.36 4.20 12.51
C GLY A 105 13.75 4.62 13.94
N THR A 106 12.90 4.35 14.94
CA THR A 106 13.17 4.68 16.35
C THR A 106 13.54 3.49 17.22
N ILE A 107 13.76 2.30 16.64
CA ILE A 107 14.14 1.09 17.40
C ILE A 107 15.46 1.30 18.17
N ASP A 108 16.35 2.17 17.67
CA ASP A 108 17.60 2.60 18.32
C ASP A 108 17.49 3.91 19.12
N LYS A 109 16.29 4.49 19.28
CA LYS A 109 16.09 5.73 20.05
C LYS A 109 15.17 5.48 21.24
N PHE A 110 15.64 5.86 22.42
CA PHE A 110 14.86 5.86 23.65
C PHE A 110 13.55 6.63 23.45
N ILE A 111 12.43 5.93 23.58
CA ILE A 111 11.08 6.53 23.61
C ILE A 111 10.59 6.53 25.05
N GLU A 112 10.14 7.70 25.52
CA GLU A 112 9.47 7.85 26.81
C GLU A 112 8.00 7.49 26.65
N CYS A 113 7.48 6.63 27.52
CA CYS A 113 6.06 6.33 27.53
C CYS A 113 5.28 7.57 27.99
N PRO A 114 4.34 8.12 27.20
CA PRO A 114 3.59 9.33 27.57
C PRO A 114 2.61 9.12 28.74
N LYS A 115 2.36 7.85 29.11
CA LYS A 115 1.39 7.50 30.16
C LYS A 115 2.03 7.31 31.53
N CYS A 116 3.24 6.78 31.60
CA CYS A 116 3.93 6.50 32.88
C CYS A 116 5.32 7.14 32.99
N GLY A 117 5.80 7.85 31.96
CA GLY A 117 7.11 8.51 31.95
C GLY A 117 8.30 7.54 31.95
N SER A 118 8.07 6.25 31.73
CA SER A 118 9.13 5.23 31.78
C SER A 118 9.76 4.98 30.40
N TYR A 119 11.08 4.74 30.40
CA TYR A 119 11.87 4.48 29.20
C TYR A 119 11.62 3.07 28.65
N VAL A 120 11.17 2.97 27.39
CA VAL A 120 11.15 1.70 26.64
C VAL A 120 12.43 1.61 25.80
N GLY A 121 13.51 1.14 26.40
CA GLY A 121 14.71 0.74 25.67
C GLY A 121 14.52 -0.67 25.11
N GLY A 122 14.73 -0.86 23.81
CA GLY A 122 14.83 -2.20 23.23
C GLY A 122 15.92 -2.98 23.95
N LEU A 123 15.56 -4.11 24.56
CA LEU A 123 16.53 -5.05 25.11
C LEU A 123 17.33 -5.65 23.94
N SER A 124 18.45 -5.03 23.57
CA SER A 124 19.51 -5.79 22.93
C SER A 124 20.11 -6.70 24.02
N ASN A 125 19.83 -7.99 23.92
CA ASN A 125 20.57 -9.00 24.66
C ASN A 125 21.98 -9.08 24.07
N ASP A 126 22.92 -8.33 24.63
CA ASP A 126 24.34 -8.55 24.43
C ASP A 126 24.92 -9.23 25.68
N ALA A 127 25.24 -10.52 25.47
CA ALA A 127 26.18 -11.43 26.16
C ALA A 127 26.47 -11.27 27.66
#